data_AF-A0A3C1LBQ1-F1
#
_entry.id   AF-A0A3C1LBQ1-F1
#
_cell.length_a   1.000
_cell.length_b   1.000
_cell.length_c   1.000
_cell.angle_alpha   90.00
_cell.angle_beta   90.00
_cell.angle_gamma   90.00
#
_symmetry.space_group_name_H-M   'P 1'
#
loop_
_entity.id
_entity.type
_entity.pdbx_description
1 polymer ?
#
loop_
_entity_poly.entity_id
_entity_poly.type
_entity_poly.pdbx_seq_one_letter_code
_entity_poly.pdbx_strand_id
1 'polypeptide(L)'
;MLANGLATTRSIHESWAWVVVLGNGMAGVWAIAAHWLAALRVRALWWFIGAAQLTVFVQAVLGAVMVGRYHVPLPEFHAFYGFVAIIAIAIIYSYRIQMRHRLYLLYGFGSLFVMGLGIRAMLIAVRG
;
A
#
# COMPACT_ATOMS: atom_id res chain seq x y z
N MET A 1 -29.82 5.73 -9.55
CA MET A 1 -29.16 4.97 -8.46
C MET A 1 -27.79 4.36 -8.81
N LEU A 2 -27.21 4.58 -10.01
CA LEU A 2 -25.84 4.11 -10.32
C LEU A 2 -24.79 5.24 -10.29
N ALA A 3 -25.17 6.48 -10.63
CA ALA A 3 -24.27 7.64 -10.61
C ALA A 3 -23.73 7.96 -9.20
N ASN A 4 -24.52 7.73 -8.16
CA ASN A 4 -24.11 7.85 -6.75
C ASN A 4 -23.14 6.73 -6.34
N GLY A 5 -23.30 5.51 -6.87
CA GLY A 5 -22.42 4.38 -6.56
C GLY A 5 -20.99 4.60 -7.07
N LEU A 6 -20.84 4.96 -8.35
CA LEU A 6 -19.52 5.26 -8.92
C LEU A 6 -18.84 6.43 -8.21
N ALA A 7 -19.54 7.55 -8.02
CA ALA A 7 -18.98 8.73 -7.35
C ALA A 7 -18.50 8.41 -5.92
N THR A 8 -19.29 7.62 -5.18
CA THR A 8 -18.94 7.18 -3.83
C THR A 8 -17.70 6.28 -3.86
N THR A 9 -17.68 5.24 -4.71
CA THR A 9 -16.51 4.34 -4.80
C THR A 9 -15.24 5.09 -5.21
N ARG A 10 -15.33 6.03 -6.15
CA ARG A 10 -14.21 6.86 -6.57
C ARG A 10 -13.70 7.73 -5.42
N SER A 11 -14.59 8.45 -4.73
CA SER A 11 -14.21 9.31 -3.61
C SER A 11 -13.55 8.52 -2.48
N ILE A 12 -14.05 7.31 -2.19
CA ILE A 12 -13.42 6.40 -1.23
C ILE A 12 -12.05 5.96 -1.75
N HIS A 13 -11.92 5.55 -3.02
CA HIS A 13 -10.65 5.13 -3.61
C HIS A 13 -9.57 6.23 -3.58
N GLU A 14 -9.95 7.46 -3.92
CA GLU A 14 -9.04 8.62 -3.89
C GLU A 14 -8.60 8.96 -2.46
N SER A 15 -9.53 8.94 -1.50
CA SER A 15 -9.23 9.20 -0.09
C SER A 15 -8.39 8.07 0.52
N TRP A 16 -8.70 6.82 0.18
CA TRP A 16 -8.01 5.63 0.69
C TRP A 16 -6.59 5.51 0.15
N ALA A 17 -6.29 6.08 -1.02
CA ALA A 17 -4.92 6.19 -1.52
C ALA A 17 -3.98 6.87 -0.50
N TRP A 18 -4.46 7.90 0.19
CA TRP A 18 -3.68 8.55 1.25
C TRP A 18 -3.48 7.66 2.47
N VAL A 19 -4.45 6.80 2.81
CA VAL A 19 -4.31 5.81 3.88
C VAL A 19 -3.20 4.81 3.52
N VAL A 20 -3.12 4.38 2.26
CA VAL A 20 -2.04 3.53 1.76
C VAL A 20 -0.69 4.23 1.90
N VAL A 21 -0.57 5.45 1.39
CA VAL A 21 0.68 6.23 1.38
C VAL A 21 1.15 6.51 2.80
N LEU A 22 0.31 7.13 3.63
CA LEU A 22 0.68 7.53 4.99
C LEU A 22 0.90 6.31 5.89
N GLY A 23 0.02 5.30 5.82
CA GLY A 23 0.14 4.09 6.63
C GLY A 23 1.43 3.34 6.36
N ASN A 24 1.77 3.11 5.08
CA ASN A 24 3.01 2.41 4.72
C ASN A 24 4.25 3.29 4.93
N GLY A 25 4.13 4.61 4.75
CA GLY A 25 5.19 5.56 5.09
C GLY A 25 5.55 5.52 6.57
N MET A 26 4.55 5.64 7.45
CA MET A 26 4.72 5.52 8.90
C MET A 26 5.25 4.14 9.30
N ALA A 27 4.76 3.07 8.69
CA ALA A 27 5.21 1.71 8.99
C ALA A 27 6.68 1.52 8.60
N GLY A 28 7.07 2.08 7.46
CA GLY A 28 8.44 2.10 6.99
C GLY A 28 9.38 2.85 7.94
N VAL A 29 9.01 4.07 8.34
CA VAL A 29 9.79 4.88 9.29
C VAL A 29 9.91 4.18 10.65
N TRP A 30 8.81 3.64 11.19
CA TRP A 30 8.83 2.96 12.47
C TRP A 30 9.70 1.70 12.42
N ALA A 31 9.58 0.87 11.38
CA ALA A 31 10.40 -0.32 11.24
C ALA A 31 11.90 0.03 11.08
N ILE A 32 12.25 1.05 10.28
CA ILE A 32 13.65 1.52 10.17
C ILE A 32 14.15 2.04 11.52
N ALA A 33 13.35 2.83 12.24
CA ALA A 33 13.73 3.32 13.55
C ALA A 33 13.94 2.16 14.55
N ALA A 34 13.10 1.12 14.50
CA ALA A 34 13.23 -0.08 15.33
C ALA A 34 14.48 -0.93 15.01
N HIS A 35 15.10 -0.74 13.84
CA HIS A 35 16.41 -1.33 13.55
C HIS A 35 17.46 -0.82 14.54
N TRP A 36 17.50 0.50 14.75
CA TRP A 36 18.50 1.16 15.60
C TRP A 36 18.05 1.30 17.06
N LEU A 37 16.76 1.46 17.32
CA LEU A 37 16.20 1.73 18.64
C LEU A 37 15.42 0.52 19.15
N ALA A 38 16.02 -0.26 20.06
CA ALA A 38 15.42 -1.47 20.60
C ALA A 38 14.07 -1.22 21.30
N ALA A 39 13.88 -0.05 21.90
CA ALA A 39 12.63 0.35 22.56
C ALA A 39 11.42 0.38 21.61
N LEU A 40 11.64 0.51 20.29
CA LEU A 40 10.57 0.53 19.29
C LEU A 40 10.18 -0.86 18.79
N ARG A 41 10.86 -1.92 19.23
CA ARG A 41 10.64 -3.32 18.82
C ARG A 41 9.48 -3.96 19.57
N VAL A 42 8.35 -3.27 19.63
CA VAL A 42 7.14 -3.72 20.34
C VAL A 42 6.20 -4.48 19.43
N ARG A 43 5.33 -5.31 20.02
CA ARG A 43 4.35 -6.12 19.27
C ARG A 43 3.42 -5.26 18.38
N ALA A 44 3.13 -4.03 18.80
CA ALA A 44 2.30 -3.08 18.05
C ALA A 44 2.85 -2.76 16.65
N LEU A 45 4.18 -2.74 16.48
CA LEU A 45 4.82 -2.50 15.19
C LEU A 45 4.34 -3.49 14.13
N TRP A 46 4.28 -4.79 14.47
CA TRP A 46 3.93 -5.84 13.51
C TRP A 46 2.45 -5.79 13.12
N TRP A 47 1.56 -5.50 14.07
CA TRP A 47 0.16 -5.25 13.78
C TRP A 47 -0.03 -4.03 12.90
N PHE A 48 0.70 -2.95 13.16
CA PHE A 48 0.65 -1.74 12.36
C PHE A 48 1.14 -1.97 10.92
N ILE A 49 2.27 -2.65 10.74
CA ILE A 49 2.78 -3.05 9.41
C ILE A 49 1.74 -3.89 8.67
N GLY A 50 1.18 -4.92 9.31
CA GLY A 50 0.17 -5.77 8.69
C GLY A 50 -1.07 -4.98 8.27
N ALA A 51 -1.57 -4.10 9.13
CA ALA A 51 -2.70 -3.22 8.82
C ALA A 51 -2.38 -2.26 7.66
N ALA A 52 -1.20 -1.63 7.68
CA ALA A 52 -0.74 -0.74 6.61
C ALA A 52 -0.63 -1.48 5.27
N GLN A 53 -0.07 -2.68 5.23
CA GLN A 53 0.01 -3.46 4.00
C GLN A 53 -1.38 -3.90 3.49
N LEU A 54 -2.30 -4.23 4.40
CA LEU A 54 -3.67 -4.62 4.03
C LEU A 54 -4.42 -3.50 3.29
N THR A 55 -4.11 -2.24 3.57
CA THR A 55 -4.74 -1.09 2.89
C THR A 55 -4.54 -1.13 1.37
N VAL A 56 -3.43 -1.69 0.87
CA VAL A 56 -3.16 -1.85 -0.57
C VAL A 56 -4.19 -2.76 -1.22
N PHE A 57 -4.59 -3.84 -0.54
CA PHE A 57 -5.59 -4.77 -1.07
C PHE A 57 -6.98 -4.11 -1.12
N VAL A 58 -7.32 -3.33 -0.10
CA VAL A 58 -8.57 -2.54 -0.10
C VAL A 58 -8.57 -1.54 -1.27
N GLN A 59 -7.44 -0.85 -1.50
CA GLN A 59 -7.28 0.06 -2.63
C GLN A 59 -7.48 -0.63 -3.98
N ALA A 60 -6.89 -1.82 -4.14
CA ALA A 60 -7.01 -2.64 -5.34
C ALA A 60 -8.45 -3.13 -5.56
N VAL A 61 -9.15 -3.55 -4.50
CA VAL A 61 -10.56 -3.95 -4.58
C VAL A 61 -11.44 -2.79 -5.01
N LEU A 62 -11.26 -1.59 -4.44
CA LEU A 62 -12.00 -0.40 -4.85
C LEU A 62 -11.76 -0.06 -6.34
N GLY A 63 -10.51 -0.16 -6.79
CA GLY A 63 -10.15 0.00 -8.20
C GLY A 63 -10.82 -1.07 -9.09
N ALA A 64 -10.76 -2.34 -8.69
CA ALA A 64 -11.39 -3.44 -9.42
C ALA A 64 -12.92 -3.29 -9.51
N VAL A 65 -13.57 -2.76 -8.47
CA VAL A 65 -15.01 -2.43 -8.52
C VAL A 65 -15.28 -1.34 -9.55
N MET A 66 -14.46 -0.28 -9.61
CA MET A 66 -14.61 0.78 -10.62
C MET A 66 -14.46 0.24 -12.05
N VAL A 67 -13.48 -0.63 -12.29
CA VAL A 67 -13.24 -1.22 -13.60
C VAL A 67 -14.32 -2.24 -13.95
N GLY A 68 -14.57 -3.22 -13.08
CA GLY A 68 -15.44 -4.37 -13.38
C GLY A 68 -16.94 -4.07 -13.32
N ARG A 69 -17.38 -3.15 -12.45
CA ARG A 69 -18.81 -2.80 -12.32
C ARG A 69 -19.17 -1.56 -13.11
N TYR A 70 -18.33 -0.52 -13.03
CA TYR A 70 -18.63 0.79 -13.60
C TYR A 70 -17.91 1.06 -14.91
N HIS A 71 -17.15 0.09 -15.44
CA HIS A 71 -16.46 0.16 -16.72
C HIS A 71 -15.54 1.39 -16.85
N VAL A 72 -14.99 1.85 -15.72
CA VAL A 72 -13.99 2.92 -15.72
C VAL A 72 -12.74 2.38 -16.42
N PRO A 73 -12.18 3.09 -17.42
CA PRO A 73 -10.97 2.66 -18.08
C PRO A 73 -9.83 2.55 -17.06
N LEU A 74 -9.01 1.50 -17.18
CA LEU A 74 -7.87 1.25 -16.31
C LEU A 74 -6.57 1.62 -17.03
N PRO A 75 -5.91 2.73 -16.66
CA PRO A 75 -4.63 3.09 -17.25
C PRO A 75 -3.56 2.01 -16.95
N GLU A 76 -2.81 1.60 -17.96
CA GLU A 76 -1.82 0.51 -17.86
C GLU A 76 -0.79 0.74 -16.75
N PHE A 77 -0.26 1.96 -16.67
CA PHE A 77 0.71 2.31 -15.63
C PHE A 77 0.09 2.31 -14.23
N HIS A 78 -1.18 2.70 -14.06
CA HIS A 78 -1.85 2.63 -12.77
C HIS A 78 -2.02 1.18 -12.32
N ALA A 79 -2.46 0.30 -13.22
CA ALA A 79 -2.55 -1.14 -12.98
C ALA A 79 -1.19 -1.74 -12.60
N PHE A 80 -0.13 -1.35 -13.33
CA PHE A 80 1.24 -1.80 -13.07
C PHE A 80 1.70 -1.47 -11.65
N TYR A 81 1.60 -0.21 -11.21
CA TYR A 81 2.05 0.17 -9.87
C TYR A 81 1.22 -0.50 -8.76
N GLY A 82 -0.10 -0.64 -8.96
CA GLY A 82 -0.97 -1.37 -8.03
C GLY A 82 -0.59 -2.84 -7.90
N PHE A 83 -0.32 -3.52 -9.03
CA PHE A 83 0.15 -4.90 -9.04
C PHE A 83 1.51 -5.07 -8.37
N VAL A 84 2.48 -4.21 -8.71
CA VAL A 84 3.82 -4.24 -8.09
C VAL A 84 3.73 -4.03 -6.57
N ALA A 85 2.81 -3.20 -6.07
CA ALA A 85 2.62 -3.01 -4.63
C ALA A 85 2.14 -4.31 -3.94
N ILE A 86 1.21 -5.05 -4.53
CA ILE A 86 0.74 -6.35 -4.01
C ILE A 86 1.88 -7.38 -4.02
N ILE A 87 2.60 -7.49 -5.13
CA ILE A 87 3.73 -8.42 -5.26
C ILE A 87 4.86 -8.07 -4.29
N ALA A 88 5.15 -6.78 -4.08
CA ALA A 88 6.13 -6.33 -3.11
C ALA A 88 5.79 -6.82 -1.69
N ILE A 89 4.52 -6.72 -1.27
CA ILE A 89 4.06 -7.25 0.03
C ILE A 89 4.29 -8.77 0.11
N ALA A 90 3.94 -9.51 -0.93
CA ALA A 90 4.15 -10.96 -0.99
C ALA A 90 5.64 -11.34 -0.89
N ILE A 91 6.52 -10.63 -1.60
CA ILE A 91 7.98 -10.83 -1.56
C ILE A 91 8.52 -10.52 -0.15
N ILE A 92 8.16 -9.38 0.43
CA ILE A 92 8.56 -8.98 1.79
C ILE A 92 8.19 -10.10 2.78
N TYR A 93 6.95 -10.58 2.74
CA TYR A 93 6.51 -11.65 3.60
C TYR A 93 7.27 -12.96 3.35
N SER A 94 7.50 -13.31 2.08
CA SER A 94 8.18 -14.56 1.70
C SER A 94 9.63 -14.60 2.16
N TYR A 95 10.32 -13.45 2.16
CA TYR A 95 11.72 -13.32 2.57
C TYR A 95 11.92 -13.12 4.08
N ARG A 96 10.84 -13.00 4.88
CA ARG A 96 10.92 -12.67 6.31
C ARG A 96 11.75 -13.66 7.12
N ILE A 97 11.79 -14.93 6.72
CA ILE A 97 12.54 -15.98 7.42
C ILE A 97 14.03 -15.92 7.04
N GLN A 98 14.33 -15.77 5.75
CA GLN A 98 15.69 -15.68 5.21
C GLN A 98 16.39 -14.40 5.68
N MET A 99 15.63 -13.30 5.78
CA MET A 99 16.11 -11.98 6.18
C MET A 99 15.87 -11.70 7.67
N ARG A 100 15.74 -12.72 8.55
CA ARG A 100 15.49 -12.52 9.99
C ARG A 100 16.47 -11.56 10.66
N HIS A 101 17.74 -11.60 10.25
CA HIS A 101 18.80 -10.72 10.76
C HIS A 101 18.67 -9.25 10.31
N ARG A 102 17.83 -8.96 9.29
CA ARG A 102 17.55 -7.63 8.74
C ARG A 102 16.04 -7.35 8.67
N LEU A 103 15.24 -8.01 9.52
CA LEU A 103 13.78 -8.02 9.41
C LEU A 103 13.17 -6.61 9.43
N TYR A 104 13.66 -5.76 10.33
CA TYR A 104 13.21 -4.37 10.45
C TYR A 104 13.54 -3.52 9.21
N LEU A 105 14.68 -3.77 8.56
CA LEU A 105 15.04 -3.09 7.32
C LEU A 105 14.22 -3.61 6.14
N LEU A 106 13.98 -4.92 6.07
CA LEU A 106 13.15 -5.54 5.04
C LEU A 106 11.73 -4.95 5.05
N TYR A 107 11.09 -4.93 6.22
CA TYR A 107 9.75 -4.32 6.35
C TYR A 107 9.79 -2.79 6.27
N GLY A 108 10.87 -2.16 6.73
CA GLY A 108 11.09 -0.72 6.67
C GLY A 108 11.14 -0.19 5.24
N PHE A 109 12.17 -0.60 4.49
CA PHE A 109 12.31 -0.21 3.09
C PHE A 109 11.18 -0.77 2.23
N GLY A 110 10.68 -1.97 2.54
CA GLY A 110 9.54 -2.55 1.84
C GLY A 110 8.28 -1.68 1.95
N SER A 111 7.96 -1.17 3.15
CA SER A 111 6.80 -0.29 3.34
C SER A 111 7.02 1.10 2.73
N LEU A 112 8.23 1.66 2.82
CA LEU A 112 8.55 2.92 2.11
C LEU A 112 8.47 2.78 0.58
N PHE A 113 8.84 1.61 0.05
CA PHE A 113 8.69 1.31 -1.36
C PHE A 113 7.22 1.26 -1.77
N VAL A 114 6.36 0.59 -0.99
CA VAL A 114 4.90 0.59 -1.20
C VAL A 114 4.31 2.01 -1.16
N MET A 115 4.75 2.85 -0.20
CA MET A 115 4.39 4.27 -0.16
C MET A 115 4.77 4.98 -1.47
N GLY A 116 6.01 4.80 -1.93
CA GLY A 116 6.50 5.40 -3.18
C GLY A 116 5.70 4.97 -4.42
N LEU A 117 5.32 3.70 -4.50
CA LEU A 117 4.43 3.20 -5.55
C LEU A 117 3.05 3.84 -5.49
N GLY A 118 2.48 4.00 -4.29
CA GLY A 118 1.21 4.70 -4.08
C GLY A 118 1.24 6.14 -4.57
N ILE A 119 2.28 6.91 -4.19
CA ILE A 119 2.48 8.29 -4.65
C ILE A 119 2.58 8.31 -6.19
N ARG A 120 3.36 7.40 -6.78
CA ARG A 120 3.54 7.35 -8.23
C ARG A 120 2.23 7.04 -8.96
N ALA A 121 1.43 6.11 -8.44
CA ALA A 121 0.12 5.76 -8.99
C ALA A 121 -0.86 6.94 -8.94
N MET A 122 -0.83 7.75 -7.86
CA MET A 122 -1.65 8.95 -7.73
C MET A 122 -1.23 10.04 -8.73
N LEU A 123 0.07 10.30 -8.88
CA LEU A 123 0.57 11.34 -9.80
C LEU A 123 0.25 11.05 -11.26
N ILE A 124 0.19 9.78 -11.65
CA ILE A 124 -0.18 9.37 -13.01
C ILE A 124 -1.69 9.47 -13.20
N ALA A 125 -2.49 9.11 -12.19
CA ALA A 125 -3.94 9.25 -12.24
C ALA A 125 -4.41 10.71 -12.39
N VAL A 126 -3.63 11.68 -11.91
CA VAL A 126 -3.92 13.12 -12.09
C VAL A 126 -3.58 13.62 -13.50
N ARG A 127 -2.71 12.92 -14.23
CA ARG A 127 -2.14 13.36 -15.52
C ARG A 127 -2.68 12.60 -16.73
N GLY A 128 -3.48 11.56 -16.53
CA GLY A 128 -4.12 10.76 -17.58
C GLY A 128 -5.63 10.90 -17.52
#